data_AF-A0A2E1ALG2-F1
#
_entry.id   AF-A0A2E1ALG2-F1
#
_cell.length_a   1.000
_cell.length_b   1.000
_cell.length_c   1.000
_cell.angle_alpha   90.00
_cell.angle_beta   90.00
_cell.angle_gamma   90.00
#
_symmetry.space_group_name_H-M   'P 1'
#
loop_
_entity.id
_entity.type
_entity.pdbx_description
1 polymer ?
#
loop_
_entity_poly.entity_id
_entity_poly.type
_entity_poly.pdbx_seq_one_letter_code
_entity_poly.pdbx_strand_id
1 'polypeptide(L)'
;MTKPKRISKVFPRGLKRIDILVIAIVILGIARLVWTLMMNDIRPPWVAVQMCFPILFIVPIVFLSLGGMASVALIDGREIFEVLGLLMVAFFVVAALPMPERELLPETLHFQEHRSEYEAVVQLARNGSLESGQPDCPAGYLPPEEYAHVSEAACMGVSQSDTEGLKVQFSPLDHTHYHVVVYSEPDKRIRECPGNYYIEEVIDDNWTVCFQDW
;
A
#
# COMPACT_ATOMS: atom_id res chain seq x y z
N MET A 1 24.85 -72.03 -4.06
CA MET A 1 23.52 -71.38 -4.06
C MET A 1 23.38 -70.54 -2.81
N THR A 2 23.66 -69.24 -2.91
CA THR A 2 23.62 -68.28 -1.81
C THR A 2 22.26 -67.56 -1.83
N LYS A 3 21.49 -67.68 -0.75
CA LYS A 3 20.19 -67.00 -0.60
C LYS A 3 20.40 -65.47 -0.57
N PRO A 4 19.63 -64.68 -1.35
CA PRO A 4 19.72 -63.22 -1.29
C PRO A 4 19.20 -62.72 0.06
N LYS A 5 20.03 -61.91 0.73
CA LYS A 5 19.75 -61.27 2.01
C LYS A 5 18.73 -60.15 1.78
N ARG A 6 17.50 -60.34 2.27
CA ARG A 6 16.40 -59.38 2.17
C ARG A 6 16.72 -58.17 3.05
N ILE A 7 17.20 -57.08 2.44
CA ILE A 7 17.43 -55.80 3.12
C ILE A 7 16.06 -55.17 3.37
N SER A 8 15.54 -55.33 4.58
CA SER A 8 14.37 -54.59 5.04
C SER A 8 14.76 -53.11 5.15
N LYS A 9 14.30 -52.29 4.19
CA LYS A 9 14.36 -50.84 4.28
C LYS A 9 13.54 -50.39 5.50
N VAL A 10 14.22 -50.19 6.63
CA VAL A 10 13.66 -49.53 7.81
C VAL A 10 13.57 -48.05 7.45
N PHE A 11 12.41 -47.65 6.93
CA PHE A 11 12.12 -46.24 6.71
C PHE A 11 12.02 -45.53 8.08
N PRO A 12 12.85 -44.52 8.36
CA PRO A 12 12.78 -43.81 9.63
C PRO A 12 11.49 -42.99 9.70
N ARG A 13 10.57 -43.39 10.60
CA ARG A 13 9.29 -42.69 10.86
C ARG A 13 9.45 -41.28 11.46
N GLY A 14 10.68 -40.77 11.59
CA GLY A 14 10.98 -39.48 12.22
C GLY A 14 10.90 -38.26 11.29
N LEU A 15 10.98 -38.43 9.97
CA LEU A 15 11.09 -37.30 9.04
C LEU A 15 9.80 -36.46 8.93
N LYS A 16 8.63 -37.10 9.03
CA LYS A 16 7.31 -36.47 8.79
C LYS A 16 6.97 -35.28 9.69
N ARG A 17 7.59 -35.14 10.87
CA ARG A 17 7.31 -34.01 11.78
C ARG A 17 8.13 -32.77 11.46
N ILE A 18 9.33 -32.94 10.90
CA ILE A 18 10.21 -31.82 10.57
C ILE A 18 9.67 -31.08 9.35
N ASP A 19 9.17 -31.81 8.35
CA ASP A 19 8.63 -31.23 7.12
C ASP A 19 7.41 -30.32 7.38
N ILE A 20 6.50 -30.73 8.27
CA ILE A 20 5.31 -29.94 8.63
C ILE A 20 5.71 -28.62 9.31
N LEU A 21 6.72 -28.66 10.19
CA LEU A 21 7.19 -27.47 10.90
C LEU A 21 7.84 -26.46 9.95
N VAL A 22 8.67 -26.95 9.01
CA VAL A 22 9.32 -26.10 8.00
C VAL A 22 8.28 -25.45 7.10
N ILE A 23 7.29 -26.21 6.62
CA ILE A 23 6.19 -25.68 5.81
C ILE A 23 5.41 -24.62 6.59
N ALA A 24 5.10 -24.86 7.86
CA ALA A 24 4.39 -23.88 8.70
C ALA A 24 5.18 -22.58 8.90
N ILE A 25 6.50 -22.66 9.10
CA ILE A 25 7.38 -21.49 9.23
C ILE A 25 7.43 -20.68 7.92
N VAL A 26 7.51 -21.35 6.78
CA VAL A 26 7.50 -20.70 5.46
C VAL A 26 6.16 -19.99 5.23
N ILE A 27 5.03 -20.65 5.53
CA ILE A 27 3.69 -20.07 5.41
C ILE A 27 3.54 -18.85 6.31
N LEU A 28 3.97 -18.93 7.58
CA LEU A 28 3.96 -17.80 8.52
C LEU A 28 4.84 -16.64 8.05
N GLY A 29 6.01 -16.94 7.46
CA GLY A 29 6.91 -15.94 6.90
C GLY A 29 6.29 -15.21 5.71
N ILE A 30 5.66 -15.94 4.79
CA ILE A 30 4.93 -15.37 3.65
C ILE A 30 3.73 -14.55 4.14
N ALA A 31 2.92 -15.07 5.07
CA ALA A 31 1.77 -14.36 5.61
C ALA A 31 2.17 -13.05 6.31
N ARG A 32 3.24 -13.06 7.11
CA ARG A 32 3.77 -11.86 7.77
C ARG A 32 4.34 -10.86 6.77
N LEU A 33 4.96 -11.34 5.69
CA LEU A 33 5.46 -10.49 4.62
C LEU A 33 4.31 -9.80 3.88
N VAL A 34 3.29 -10.57 3.46
CA VAL A 34 2.09 -10.02 2.81
C VAL A 34 1.43 -8.99 3.71
N TRP A 35 1.26 -9.29 5.00
CA TRP A 35 0.76 -8.34 5.99
C TRP A 35 1.59 -7.05 6.07
N THR A 36 2.92 -7.17 6.06
CA THR A 36 3.83 -6.00 6.12
C THR A 36 3.79 -5.16 4.85
N LEU A 37 3.58 -5.79 3.70
CA LEU A 37 3.40 -5.09 2.42
C LEU A 37 2.04 -4.37 2.39
N MET A 38 0.98 -5.00 2.89
CA MET A 38 -0.36 -4.40 2.95
C MET A 38 -0.48 -3.25 3.95
N MET A 39 0.30 -3.24 5.04
CA MET A 39 0.19 -2.23 6.10
C MET A 39 1.18 -1.06 5.97
N ASN A 40 2.10 -1.08 5.01
CA ASN A 40 3.15 -0.05 4.85
C ASN A 40 2.81 1.04 3.81
N ASP A 41 1.51 1.25 3.54
CA ASP A 41 0.94 2.22 2.58
C ASP A 41 1.34 3.69 2.77
N ILE A 42 2.22 4.02 3.73
CA ILE A 42 2.72 5.39 3.96
C ILE A 42 3.99 5.67 3.14
N ARG A 43 4.60 4.67 2.50
CA ARG A 43 5.90 4.88 1.83
C ARG A 43 5.80 4.92 0.31
N PRO A 44 6.54 5.84 -0.33
CA PRO A 44 6.51 6.02 -1.77
C PRO A 44 6.97 4.75 -2.52
N PRO A 45 6.53 4.57 -3.77
CA PRO A 45 6.64 3.31 -4.54
C PRO A 45 8.07 2.76 -4.68
N TRP A 46 9.09 3.62 -4.63
CA TRP A 46 10.49 3.17 -4.65
C TRP A 46 10.92 2.39 -3.40
N VAL A 47 10.29 2.61 -2.25
CA VAL A 47 10.57 1.84 -1.03
C VAL A 47 9.99 0.43 -1.15
N ALA A 48 8.82 0.27 -1.77
CA ALA A 48 8.25 -1.05 -2.06
C ALA A 48 9.17 -1.84 -3.00
N VAL A 49 9.72 -1.21 -4.03
CA VAL A 49 10.70 -1.85 -4.94
C VAL A 49 11.97 -2.28 -4.19
N GLN A 50 12.50 -1.43 -3.31
CA GLN A 50 13.70 -1.76 -2.51
C GLN A 50 13.46 -2.90 -1.51
N MET A 51 12.24 -3.06 -0.98
CA MET A 51 11.91 -4.17 -0.07
C MET A 51 11.56 -5.46 -0.82
N CYS A 52 10.89 -5.37 -1.97
CA CYS A 52 10.52 -6.54 -2.77
C CYS A 52 11.72 -7.17 -3.49
N PHE A 53 12.71 -6.37 -3.91
CA PHE A 53 13.89 -6.86 -4.63
C PHE A 53 14.71 -7.93 -3.86
N PRO A 54 15.15 -7.72 -2.60
CA PRO A 54 15.88 -8.74 -1.87
C PRO A 54 15.03 -9.99 -1.64
N ILE A 55 13.71 -9.87 -1.49
CA ILE A 55 12.84 -11.01 -1.26
C ILE A 55 12.68 -11.85 -2.52
N LEU A 56 12.42 -11.22 -3.66
CA LEU A 56 12.24 -11.91 -4.94
C LEU A 56 13.52 -12.56 -5.46
N PHE A 57 14.70 -11.98 -5.14
CA PHE A 57 15.96 -12.47 -5.68
C PHE A 57 16.81 -13.24 -4.66
N ILE A 58 16.90 -12.79 -3.40
CA ILE A 58 17.80 -13.41 -2.42
C ILE A 58 17.16 -14.69 -1.85
N VAL A 59 15.85 -14.71 -1.57
CA VAL A 59 15.19 -15.87 -0.98
C VAL A 59 15.31 -17.11 -1.89
N PRO A 60 15.00 -17.05 -3.20
CA PRO A 60 15.18 -18.20 -4.09
C PRO A 60 16.64 -18.68 -4.17
N ILE A 61 17.61 -17.76 -4.19
CA ILE A 61 19.04 -18.11 -4.24
C ILE A 61 19.46 -18.84 -2.96
N VAL A 62 19.03 -18.38 -1.79
CA VAL A 62 19.29 -19.05 -0.50
C VAL A 62 18.64 -20.43 -0.47
N PHE A 63 17.41 -20.57 -0.94
CA PHE A 63 16.74 -21.87 -0.99
C PHE A 63 17.42 -22.84 -1.97
N LEU A 64 17.77 -22.38 -3.17
CA LEU A 64 18.46 -23.19 -4.17
C LEU A 64 19.86 -23.63 -3.69
N SER A 65 20.60 -22.75 -3.03
CA SER A 65 21.91 -23.07 -2.47
C SER A 65 21.82 -24.06 -1.30
N LEU A 66 20.87 -23.88 -0.39
CA LEU A 66 20.61 -24.84 0.69
C LEU A 66 20.15 -26.20 0.16
N GLY A 67 19.26 -26.24 -0.84
CA GLY A 67 18.83 -27.46 -1.52
C GLY A 67 19.99 -28.17 -2.23
N GLY A 68 20.85 -27.41 -2.91
CA GLY A 68 22.08 -27.91 -3.53
C GLY A 68 23.02 -28.55 -2.51
N MET A 69 23.32 -27.86 -1.40
CA MET A 69 24.17 -28.41 -0.34
C MET A 69 23.56 -29.66 0.30
N ALA A 70 22.24 -29.67 0.55
CA ALA A 70 21.53 -30.83 1.10
C ALA A 70 21.57 -32.04 0.15
N SER A 71 21.46 -31.82 -1.17
CA SER A 71 21.53 -32.89 -2.17
C SER A 71 22.91 -33.55 -2.28
N VAL A 72 23.98 -32.79 -2.06
CA VAL A 72 25.35 -33.32 -2.04
C VAL A 72 25.60 -34.12 -0.76
N ALA A 73 24.98 -33.70 0.36
CA ALA A 73 25.14 -34.35 1.66
C ALA A 73 24.26 -35.62 1.83
N LEU A 74 23.12 -35.71 1.13
CA LEU A 74 22.16 -36.81 1.26
C LEU A 74 22.09 -37.62 -0.04
N ILE A 75 22.39 -38.92 0.03
CA ILE A 75 22.55 -39.85 -1.11
C ILE A 75 21.28 -40.01 -1.99
N ASP A 76 20.11 -39.54 -1.52
CA ASP A 76 18.83 -39.54 -2.26
C ASP A 76 18.23 -38.11 -2.35
N GLY A 77 19.03 -37.11 -2.73
CA GLY A 77 18.64 -35.69 -2.80
C GLY A 77 17.56 -35.33 -3.84
N ARG A 78 17.02 -36.30 -4.58
CA ARG A 78 16.02 -36.08 -5.63
C ARG A 78 14.69 -35.58 -5.09
N GLU A 79 14.20 -36.17 -3.99
CA GLU A 79 12.91 -35.79 -3.39
C GLU A 79 12.93 -34.35 -2.84
N ILE A 80 14.07 -33.92 -2.28
CA ILE A 80 14.25 -32.56 -1.78
C ILE A 80 14.17 -31.54 -2.92
N PHE A 81 14.82 -31.81 -4.05
CA PHE A 81 14.78 -30.93 -5.22
C PHE A 81 13.37 -30.80 -5.82
N GLU A 82 12.60 -31.90 -5.86
CA GLU A 82 11.22 -31.88 -6.37
C GLU A 82 10.30 -31.02 -5.46
N VAL A 83 10.42 -31.16 -4.14
CA VAL A 83 9.66 -30.33 -3.18
C VAL A 83 10.06 -28.86 -3.26
N LEU A 84 11.36 -28.57 -3.34
CA LEU A 84 11.87 -27.20 -3.44
C LEU A 84 11.44 -26.53 -4.74
N GLY A 85 11.47 -27.28 -5.84
CA GLY A 85 10.99 -26.82 -7.14
C GLY A 85 9.49 -26.49 -7.13
N LEU A 86 8.67 -27.36 -6.53
CA LEU A 86 7.23 -27.11 -6.38
C LEU A 86 6.95 -25.87 -5.51
N LEU A 87 7.70 -25.68 -4.41
CA LEU A 87 7.59 -24.50 -3.56
C LEU A 87 7.96 -23.22 -4.31
N MET A 88 9.01 -23.25 -5.13
CA MET A 88 9.37 -22.11 -5.98
C MET A 88 8.26 -21.79 -6.99
N VAL A 89 7.73 -22.79 -7.70
CA VAL A 89 6.63 -22.57 -8.65
C VAL A 89 5.40 -22.01 -7.94
N ALA A 90 5.03 -22.54 -6.78
CA ALA A 90 3.92 -22.02 -5.99
C ALA A 90 4.15 -20.55 -5.56
N PHE A 91 5.37 -20.21 -5.13
CA PHE A 91 5.74 -18.84 -4.81
C PHE A 91 5.61 -17.90 -6.01
N PHE A 92 6.13 -18.30 -7.19
CA PHE A 92 5.99 -17.50 -8.42
C PHE A 92 4.54 -17.35 -8.86
N VAL A 93 3.72 -18.41 -8.75
CA VAL A 93 2.28 -18.33 -9.07
C VAL A 93 1.58 -17.34 -8.14
N VAL A 94 1.84 -17.40 -6.83
CA VAL A 94 1.26 -16.46 -5.85
C VAL A 94 1.77 -15.03 -6.07
N ALA A 95 3.06 -14.86 -6.33
CA ALA A 95 3.66 -13.55 -6.59
C ALA A 95 3.20 -12.94 -7.93
N ALA A 96 2.76 -13.77 -8.89
CA ALA A 96 2.20 -13.34 -10.16
C ALA A 96 0.68 -13.08 -10.10
N LEU A 97 0.00 -13.41 -8.99
CA LEU A 97 -1.39 -13.02 -8.83
C LEU A 97 -1.46 -11.49 -8.81
N PRO A 98 -2.36 -10.88 -9.60
CA PRO A 98 -2.57 -9.45 -9.53
C PRO A 98 -2.93 -9.10 -8.09
N MET A 99 -2.27 -8.08 -7.54
CA MET A 99 -2.70 -7.54 -6.26
C MET A 99 -4.15 -7.07 -6.41
N PRO A 100 -5.01 -7.34 -5.42
CA PRO A 100 -6.38 -6.81 -5.47
C PRO A 100 -6.29 -5.31 -5.69
N GLU A 101 -7.03 -4.80 -6.67
CA GLU A 101 -7.15 -3.37 -6.89
C GLU A 101 -7.67 -2.75 -5.59
N ARG A 102 -6.93 -1.78 -5.06
CA ARG A 102 -7.35 -1.04 -3.88
C ARG A 102 -8.66 -0.34 -4.23
N GLU A 103 -9.69 -0.56 -3.43
CA GLU A 103 -10.93 0.21 -3.56
C GLU A 103 -10.57 1.69 -3.35
N LEU A 104 -10.79 2.50 -4.38
CA LEU A 104 -10.55 3.93 -4.32
C LEU A 104 -11.51 4.55 -3.31
N LEU A 105 -11.01 5.50 -2.51
CA LEU A 105 -11.86 6.25 -1.61
C LEU A 105 -12.96 6.99 -2.40
N PRO A 106 -14.19 7.10 -1.88
CA PRO A 106 -15.26 7.88 -2.51
C PRO A 106 -14.83 9.31 -2.88
N GLU A 107 -14.01 9.94 -2.04
CA GLU A 107 -13.45 11.28 -2.25
C GLU A 107 -12.44 11.31 -3.39
N THR A 108 -11.63 10.25 -3.54
CA THR A 108 -10.69 10.11 -4.66
C THR A 108 -11.45 9.93 -5.97
N LEU A 109 -12.52 9.13 -5.98
CA LEU A 109 -13.39 8.98 -7.16
C LEU A 109 -14.08 10.30 -7.52
N HIS A 110 -14.64 10.99 -6.54
CA HIS A 110 -15.28 12.30 -6.73
C HIS A 110 -14.30 13.33 -7.29
N PHE A 111 -13.08 13.38 -6.74
CA PHE A 111 -12.01 14.25 -7.22
C PHE A 111 -11.62 13.92 -8.67
N GLN A 112 -11.51 12.65 -9.03
CA GLN A 112 -11.17 12.24 -10.40
C GLN A 112 -12.25 12.67 -11.41
N GLU A 113 -13.52 12.59 -11.03
CA GLU A 113 -14.64 13.01 -11.86
C GLU A 113 -14.67 14.55 -12.06
N HIS A 114 -14.43 15.33 -11.01
CA HIS A 114 -14.56 16.79 -11.01
C HIS A 114 -13.21 17.54 -11.00
N ARG A 115 -12.12 16.89 -11.41
CA ARG A 115 -10.74 17.39 -11.24
C ARG A 115 -10.53 18.83 -11.75
N SER A 116 -11.05 19.14 -12.93
CA SER A 116 -10.90 20.49 -13.52
C SER A 116 -11.56 21.58 -12.68
N GLU A 117 -12.60 21.23 -11.94
CA GLU A 117 -13.40 22.16 -11.12
C GLU A 117 -12.69 22.46 -9.80
N TYR A 118 -12.11 21.42 -9.18
CA TYR A 118 -11.15 21.57 -8.09
C TYR A 118 -9.99 22.51 -8.45
N GLU A 119 -9.38 22.27 -9.62
CA GLU A 119 -8.27 23.10 -10.10
C GLU A 119 -8.73 24.56 -10.36
N ALA A 120 -9.93 24.77 -10.90
CA ALA A 120 -10.50 26.10 -11.09
C ALA A 120 -10.68 26.85 -9.77
N VAL A 121 -11.22 26.20 -8.73
CA VAL A 121 -11.37 26.81 -7.40
C VAL A 121 -10.02 27.13 -6.77
N VAL A 122 -9.01 26.28 -6.95
CA VAL A 122 -7.63 26.59 -6.53
C VAL A 122 -7.10 27.84 -7.23
N GLN A 123 -7.38 28.04 -8.51
CA GLN A 123 -6.98 29.27 -9.21
C GLN A 123 -7.72 30.50 -8.68
N LEU A 124 -9.00 30.39 -8.35
CA LEU A 124 -9.75 31.47 -7.71
C LEU A 124 -9.16 31.81 -6.33
N ALA A 125 -8.80 30.80 -5.53
CA ALA A 125 -8.12 30.97 -4.26
C ALA A 125 -6.78 31.68 -4.43
N ARG A 126 -5.96 31.25 -5.41
CA ARG A 126 -4.67 31.85 -5.74
C ARG A 126 -4.80 33.32 -6.13
N ASN A 127 -5.86 33.67 -6.84
CA ASN A 127 -6.14 35.04 -7.28
C ASN A 127 -6.84 35.88 -6.20
N GLY A 128 -7.13 35.33 -5.02
CA GLY A 128 -7.87 36.02 -3.96
C GLY A 128 -9.31 36.40 -4.36
N SER A 129 -9.90 35.66 -5.29
CA SER A 129 -11.23 35.93 -5.85
C SER A 129 -12.35 35.16 -5.15
N LEU A 130 -12.04 34.39 -4.11
CA LEU A 130 -13.04 33.66 -3.32
C LEU A 130 -13.73 34.60 -2.33
N GLU A 131 -15.05 34.48 -2.24
CA GLU A 131 -15.83 35.21 -1.25
C GLU A 131 -15.61 34.62 0.14
N SER A 132 -15.41 35.48 1.14
CA SER A 132 -15.35 35.06 2.54
C SER A 132 -16.69 34.47 2.95
N GLY A 133 -16.63 33.35 3.66
CA GLY A 133 -17.81 32.61 4.08
C GLY A 133 -18.65 33.37 5.10
N GLN A 134 -19.94 33.01 5.12
CA GLN A 134 -20.89 33.46 6.13
C GLN A 134 -20.47 32.98 7.53
N PRO A 135 -20.99 33.58 8.63
CA PRO A 135 -20.64 33.20 10.01
C PRO A 135 -20.82 31.71 10.33
N ASP A 136 -21.64 30.99 9.56
CA ASP A 136 -21.84 29.54 9.70
C ASP A 136 -20.73 28.70 9.06
N CYS A 137 -19.71 29.32 8.47
CA CYS A 137 -18.62 28.65 7.79
C CYS A 137 -17.29 28.75 8.54
N PRO A 138 -16.95 27.78 9.42
CA PRO A 138 -15.75 27.85 10.26
C PRO A 138 -14.44 27.81 9.46
N ALA A 139 -14.46 27.26 8.23
CA ALA A 139 -13.29 27.17 7.36
C ALA A 139 -13.01 28.48 6.58
N GLY A 140 -13.96 29.42 6.56
CA GLY A 140 -13.75 30.80 6.15
C GLY A 140 -14.08 31.15 4.70
N TYR A 141 -14.33 30.18 3.80
CA TYR A 141 -14.66 30.46 2.39
C TYR A 141 -15.79 29.58 1.86
N LEU A 142 -16.64 30.15 1.01
CA LEU A 142 -17.69 29.43 0.29
C LEU A 142 -17.24 29.16 -1.16
N PRO A 143 -17.47 27.95 -1.70
CA PRO A 143 -17.27 27.72 -3.13
C PRO A 143 -18.27 28.57 -3.93
N PRO A 144 -17.89 29.07 -5.12
CA PRO A 144 -18.84 29.66 -6.06
C PRO A 144 -19.99 28.69 -6.36
N GLU A 145 -21.19 29.19 -6.66
CA GLU A 145 -22.39 28.37 -6.86
C GLU A 145 -22.19 27.28 -7.93
N GLU A 146 -21.45 27.59 -8.99
CA GLU A 146 -21.10 26.64 -10.06
C GLU A 146 -20.20 25.48 -9.59
N TYR A 147 -19.43 25.67 -8.51
CA TYR A 147 -18.53 24.66 -7.94
C TYR A 147 -18.99 24.14 -6.58
N ALA A 148 -20.26 24.33 -6.20
CA ALA A 148 -20.74 23.97 -4.86
C ALA A 148 -20.51 22.48 -4.50
N HIS A 149 -20.53 21.58 -5.49
CA HIS A 149 -20.35 20.14 -5.30
C HIS A 149 -18.90 19.76 -4.92
N VAL A 150 -17.89 20.59 -5.19
CA VAL A 150 -16.50 20.27 -4.79
C VAL A 150 -16.33 20.32 -3.26
N SER A 151 -17.26 20.98 -2.56
CA SER A 151 -17.35 21.03 -1.11
C SER A 151 -18.82 21.01 -0.66
N GLU A 152 -19.48 19.86 -0.81
CA GLU A 152 -20.90 19.67 -0.49
C GLU A 152 -21.23 19.99 0.98
N ALA A 153 -20.27 19.80 1.89
CA ALA A 153 -20.34 20.25 3.30
C ALA A 153 -20.25 21.79 3.48
N ALA A 154 -20.48 22.53 2.40
CA ALA A 154 -20.61 23.98 2.24
C ALA A 154 -19.37 24.83 2.53
N CYS A 155 -18.29 24.30 3.10
CA CYS A 155 -17.14 25.11 3.52
C CYS A 155 -15.83 24.67 2.90
N MET A 156 -14.99 25.65 2.55
CA MET A 156 -13.62 25.42 2.11
C MET A 156 -12.65 26.16 3.03
N GLY A 157 -11.53 25.50 3.33
CA GLY A 157 -10.44 26.10 4.09
C GLY A 157 -9.36 26.62 3.14
N VAL A 158 -9.08 27.91 3.15
CA VAL A 158 -7.97 28.50 2.37
C VAL A 158 -6.94 29.07 3.33
N SER A 159 -5.71 28.58 3.24
CA SER A 159 -4.57 29.09 4.00
C SER A 159 -3.48 29.48 3.02
N GLN A 160 -3.07 30.74 3.05
CA GLN A 160 -1.96 31.26 2.27
C GLN A 160 -0.86 31.71 3.22
N SER A 161 0.32 31.10 3.11
CA SER A 161 1.47 31.42 3.95
C SER A 161 2.72 31.62 3.10
N ASP A 162 3.52 32.64 3.41
CA ASP A 162 4.81 32.88 2.77
C ASP A 162 5.76 31.68 2.93
N THR A 163 5.60 30.88 3.99
CA THR A 163 6.43 29.71 4.31
C THR A 163 5.85 28.39 3.84
N GLU A 164 4.55 28.27 3.59
CA GLU A 164 3.92 26.99 3.19
C GLU A 164 3.27 27.01 1.80
N GLY A 165 3.12 28.18 1.19
CA GLY A 165 2.41 28.35 -0.08
C GLY A 165 0.89 28.39 0.11
N LEU A 166 0.17 28.21 -0.99
CA LEU A 166 -1.29 28.06 -0.97
C LEU A 166 -1.69 26.64 -0.57
N LYS A 167 -2.58 26.53 0.41
CA LYS A 167 -3.29 25.30 0.78
C LYS A 167 -4.79 25.53 0.67
N VAL A 168 -5.50 24.61 0.02
CA VAL A 168 -6.96 24.65 -0.12
C VAL A 168 -7.54 23.31 0.32
N GLN A 169 -8.53 23.34 1.20
CA GLN A 169 -9.18 22.18 1.79
C GLN A 169 -10.63 22.12 1.32
N PHE A 170 -11.04 20.95 0.87
CA PHE A 170 -12.35 20.66 0.32
C PHE A 170 -12.99 19.49 1.07
N SER A 171 -14.31 19.54 1.22
CA SER A 171 -15.13 18.51 1.85
C SER A 171 -16.20 18.03 0.88
N PRO A 172 -15.83 17.19 -0.11
CA PRO A 172 -16.73 16.81 -1.21
C PRO A 172 -17.99 16.07 -0.79
N LEU A 173 -17.92 15.30 0.28
CA LEU A 173 -18.99 14.43 0.72
C LEU A 173 -19.52 14.87 2.08
N ASP A 174 -20.82 14.65 2.30
CA ASP A 174 -21.51 15.00 3.53
C ASP A 174 -20.84 14.38 4.78
N HIS A 175 -20.96 15.10 5.91
CA HIS A 175 -20.26 15.04 7.21
C HIS A 175 -20.13 13.69 7.92
N THR A 176 -20.60 12.61 7.31
CA THR A 176 -20.47 11.25 7.84
C THR A 176 -19.04 10.71 7.73
N HIS A 177 -18.22 11.24 6.82
CA HIS A 177 -16.84 10.83 6.58
C HIS A 177 -15.92 12.05 6.65
N TYR A 178 -15.01 12.09 7.63
CA TYR A 178 -14.08 13.22 7.84
C TYR A 178 -12.86 13.15 6.90
N HIS A 179 -13.09 12.78 5.64
CA HIS A 179 -12.09 12.86 4.60
C HIS A 179 -12.15 14.22 3.94
N VAL A 180 -11.02 14.93 3.92
CA VAL A 180 -10.89 16.19 3.21
C VAL A 180 -9.89 16.04 2.08
N VAL A 181 -10.24 16.58 0.91
CA VAL A 181 -9.32 16.66 -0.21
C VAL A 181 -8.52 17.95 -0.05
N VAL A 182 -7.21 17.85 -0.04
CA VAL A 182 -6.31 18.98 0.21
C VAL A 182 -5.41 19.21 -0.99
N TYR A 183 -5.45 20.43 -1.50
CA TYR A 183 -4.44 20.96 -2.41
C TYR A 183 -3.31 21.61 -1.62
N SER A 184 -2.06 21.36 -2.01
CA SER A 184 -0.87 22.06 -1.51
C SER A 184 0.08 22.40 -2.65
N GLU A 185 0.63 23.62 -2.65
CA GLU A 185 1.58 24.01 -3.70
C GLU A 185 2.89 23.21 -3.67
N PRO A 186 3.43 22.84 -4.85
CA PRO A 186 4.54 21.89 -5.00
C PRO A 186 5.88 22.38 -4.45
N ASP A 187 6.05 23.69 -4.32
CA ASP A 187 7.38 24.28 -4.07
C ASP A 187 7.91 23.97 -2.66
N LYS A 188 7.09 23.36 -1.81
CA LYS A 188 7.43 23.07 -0.42
C LYS A 188 7.11 21.63 -0.10
N ARG A 189 8.15 20.86 0.20
CA ARG A 189 8.20 19.39 0.33
C ARG A 189 7.34 18.79 1.44
N ILE A 190 6.42 19.56 2.00
CA ILE A 190 5.66 19.22 3.17
C ILE A 190 4.20 19.11 2.74
N ARG A 191 3.83 17.90 2.30
CA ARG A 191 2.41 17.51 2.23
C ARG A 191 1.97 17.30 3.67
N GLU A 192 1.19 18.24 4.18
CA GLU A 192 0.68 18.20 5.55
C GLU A 192 -0.82 18.39 5.51
N CYS A 193 -1.52 17.45 6.12
CA CYS A 193 -2.91 17.63 6.44
C CYS A 193 -3.06 18.68 7.56
N PRO A 194 -4.15 19.45 7.57
CA PRO A 194 -4.39 20.45 8.59
C PRO A 194 -4.58 19.80 9.98
N GLY A 195 -4.03 20.41 11.04
CA GLY A 195 -4.32 20.02 12.42
C GLY A 195 -3.95 18.58 12.78
N ASN A 196 -4.92 17.81 13.29
CA ASN A 196 -4.76 16.41 13.73
C ASN A 196 -5.11 15.39 12.63
N TYR A 197 -5.18 15.81 11.37
CA TYR A 197 -5.49 14.92 10.27
C TYR A 197 -4.22 14.16 9.83
N TYR A 198 -4.39 12.95 9.31
CA TYR A 198 -3.30 12.20 8.69
C TYR A 198 -3.56 11.98 7.20
N ILE A 199 -2.48 11.84 6.42
CA ILE A 199 -2.59 11.51 4.99
C ILE A 199 -3.03 10.07 4.88
N GLU A 200 -4.19 9.86 4.27
CA GLU A 200 -4.72 8.52 3.98
C GLU A 200 -4.39 8.08 2.56
N GLU A 201 -4.49 9.01 1.61
CA GLU A 201 -4.20 8.75 0.20
C GLU A 201 -3.50 9.95 -0.45
N VAL A 202 -2.54 9.68 -1.33
CA VAL A 202 -1.92 10.68 -2.21
C VAL A 202 -2.48 10.46 -3.61
N ILE A 203 -3.29 11.40 -4.08
CA ILE A 203 -3.95 11.31 -5.39
C ILE A 203 -2.97 11.74 -6.50
N ASP A 204 -2.27 12.86 -6.28
CA ASP A 204 -1.34 13.45 -7.23
C ASP A 204 -0.26 14.24 -6.48
N ASP A 205 0.64 14.90 -7.21
CA ASP A 205 1.78 15.60 -6.63
C ASP A 205 1.41 16.71 -5.64
N ASN A 206 0.24 17.30 -5.86
CA ASN A 206 -0.28 18.44 -5.08
C ASN A 206 -1.59 18.12 -4.37
N TRP A 207 -2.09 16.88 -4.47
CA TRP A 207 -3.43 16.51 -4.03
C TRP A 207 -3.38 15.30 -3.09
N THR A 208 -3.94 15.45 -1.89
CA THR A 208 -3.98 14.40 -0.87
C THR A 208 -5.36 14.30 -0.24
N VAL A 209 -5.78 13.09 0.09
CA VAL A 209 -6.93 12.83 0.98
C VAL A 209 -6.41 12.72 2.41
N CYS A 210 -7.01 13.49 3.29
CA CYS A 210 -6.68 13.57 4.70
C CYS A 210 -7.85 13.08 5.55
N PHE A 211 -7.59 12.24 6.54
CA PHE A 211 -8.59 11.74 7.49
C PHE A 211 -8.37 12.32 8.88
N GLN A 212 -9.46 12.62 9.59
CA GLN A 212 -9.43 13.01 11.00
C GLN A 212 -9.72 11.83 11.93
N ASP A 213 -8.73 11.43 12.74
CA ASP A 213 -8.95 10.48 13.83
C ASP A 213 -9.67 11.16 15.00
N TRP A 214 -10.66 10.51 15.60
CA TRP A 214 -11.53 11.04 16.65
C TRP A 214 -11.42 10.26 17.97
#